data_AF-A0A432ZIP1-F1
#
_entry.id   AF-A0A432ZIP1-F1
#
_cell.length_a   1.000
_cell.length_b   1.000
_cell.length_c   1.000
_cell.angle_alpha   90.00
_cell.angle_beta   90.00
_cell.angle_gamma   90.00
#
_symmetry.space_group_name_H-M   'P 1'
#
loop_
_entity.id
_entity.type
_entity.pdbx_description
1 polymer ?
#
loop_
_entity_poly.entity_id
_entity_poly.type
_entity_poly.pdbx_seq_one_letter_code
_entity_poly.pdbx_strand_id
1 'polypeptide(L)'
;MVATVTLANYVKRRTGVALGAKGSLRNMLYRSLGAGSFAGFWRYWNPIWSYYLTTHIFKPSKQYVPAGLAIIITFTASGAIHDLAMNIAGQKLWLLFTPWFAVMGVWVVISERFRFQYAGKSWLLRVVINLTTITLCFWVANFIFIKH
;
A
#
# COMPACT_ATOMS: atom_id res chain seq x y z
N MET A 1 19.24 -12.27 -17.69
CA MET A 1 19.02 -12.40 -16.24
C MET A 1 18.48 -11.10 -15.69
N VAL A 2 17.24 -11.07 -15.20
CA VAL A 2 16.72 -9.90 -14.47
C VAL A 2 17.33 -9.95 -13.07
N ALA A 3 18.21 -8.99 -12.74
CA ALA A 3 18.82 -8.94 -11.41
C ALA A 3 17.74 -8.85 -10.33
N THR A 4 17.66 -9.86 -9.47
CA THR A 4 16.74 -9.90 -8.34
C THR A 4 17.20 -8.86 -7.33
N VAL A 5 16.47 -7.74 -7.22
CA VAL A 5 16.75 -6.74 -6.19
C VAL A 5 16.60 -7.40 -4.83
N THR A 6 17.66 -7.40 -4.01
CA THR A 6 17.60 -7.95 -2.65
C THR A 6 16.71 -7.09 -1.74
N LEU A 7 16.15 -7.67 -0.68
CA LEU A 7 15.36 -6.94 0.31
C LEU A 7 16.11 -5.72 0.87
N ALA A 8 17.39 -5.89 1.20
CA ALA A 8 18.23 -4.81 1.73
C ALA A 8 18.36 -3.64 0.73
N ASN A 9 18.62 -3.95 -0.54
CA ASN A 9 18.69 -2.95 -1.60
C ASN A 9 17.33 -2.29 -1.86
N TYR A 10 16.25 -3.06 -1.81
CA TYR A 10 14.89 -2.55 -1.96
C TYR A 10 14.56 -1.54 -0.86
N VAL A 11 14.79 -1.91 0.41
CA VAL A 11 14.53 -1.06 1.57
C VAL A 11 15.37 0.21 1.52
N LYS A 12 16.68 0.10 1.25
CA LYS A 12 17.58 1.25 1.11
C LYS A 12 17.11 2.24 0.05
N ARG A 13 16.59 1.75 -1.09
CA ARG A 13 16.02 2.62 -2.14
C ARG A 13 14.75 3.36 -1.69
N ARG A 14 13.95 2.78 -0.80
CA ARG A 14 12.68 3.39 -0.33
C ARG A 14 12.89 4.35 0.84
N THR A 15 13.71 3.97 1.82
CA THR A 15 13.91 4.74 3.06
C THR A 15 15.16 5.61 3.03
N GLY A 16 16.09 5.37 2.12
CA GLY A 16 17.38 6.07 2.03
C GLY A 16 18.45 5.54 3.00
N VAL A 17 18.12 4.58 3.87
CA VAL A 17 19.03 4.01 4.88
C VAL A 17 19.04 2.48 4.81
N ALA A 18 20.09 1.84 5.32
CA ALA A 18 20.19 0.39 5.33
C ALA A 18 19.02 -0.28 6.10
N LEU A 19 18.73 -1.54 5.76
CA LEU A 19 17.75 -2.33 6.51
C LEU A 19 18.16 -2.42 7.99
N GLY A 20 17.23 -2.16 8.90
CA GLY A 20 17.48 -2.14 10.35
C GLY A 20 18.20 -0.88 10.86
N ALA A 21 18.59 0.06 9.99
CA ALA A 21 19.23 1.29 10.43
C ALA A 21 18.28 2.21 11.20
N LYS A 22 18.84 2.94 12.19
CA LYS A 22 18.13 4.01 12.90
C LYS A 22 17.60 5.04 11.89
N GLY A 23 16.38 5.52 12.11
CA GLY A 23 15.72 6.50 11.22
C GLY A 23 14.96 5.89 10.04
N SER A 24 15.02 4.57 9.80
CA SER A 24 14.27 3.92 8.72
C SER A 24 12.76 4.16 8.83
N LEU A 25 12.18 4.02 10.03
CA LEU A 25 10.76 4.30 10.29
C LEU A 25 10.40 5.76 10.01
N ARG A 26 11.20 6.71 10.52
CA ARG A 26 11.00 8.15 10.31
C ARG A 26 11.00 8.49 8.81
N ASN A 27 11.99 7.99 8.08
CA ASN A 27 12.12 8.25 6.65
C ASN A 27 10.98 7.62 5.85
N MET A 28 10.57 6.41 6.22
CA MET A 28 9.43 5.72 5.64
C MET A 28 8.16 6.57 5.79
N LEU A 29 7.82 6.98 7.02
CA LEU A 29 6.63 7.79 7.31
C LEU A 29 6.66 9.15 6.62
N TYR A 30 7.80 9.85 6.68
CA TYR A 30 7.97 11.16 6.04
C TYR A 30 7.75 11.07 4.52
N ARG A 31 8.29 10.03 3.88
CA ARG A 31 8.18 9.80 2.43
C ARG A 31 6.81 9.29 2.01
N SER A 32 6.20 8.39 2.78
CA SER A 32 4.87 7.86 2.48
C SER A 32 3.81 8.93 2.62
N LEU A 33 3.73 9.59 3.77
CA LEU A 33 2.73 10.63 4.03
C LEU A 33 2.93 11.83 3.11
N GLY A 34 4.18 12.22 2.84
CA GLY A 34 4.53 13.29 1.91
C GLY A 34 4.53 12.89 0.43
N ALA A 35 4.08 11.70 0.05
CA ALA A 35 4.12 11.25 -1.34
C ALA A 35 3.23 12.12 -2.23
N GLY A 36 3.70 12.42 -3.44
CA GLY A 36 2.98 13.25 -4.43
C GLY A 36 1.91 12.51 -5.24
N SER A 37 1.66 11.24 -4.96
CA SER A 37 0.56 10.44 -5.51
C SER A 37 0.22 9.32 -4.54
N PHE A 38 -0.99 8.75 -4.66
CA PHE A 38 -1.44 7.70 -3.76
C PHE A 38 -0.69 6.39 -3.97
N ALA A 39 -0.35 6.04 -5.22
CA ALA A 39 0.58 4.94 -5.49
C ALA A 39 1.97 5.20 -4.86
N GLY A 40 2.40 6.46 -4.83
CA GLY A 40 3.62 6.88 -4.14
C GLY A 40 3.57 6.62 -2.65
N PHE A 41 2.44 6.86 -1.98
CA PHE A 41 2.25 6.55 -0.56
C PHE A 41 2.56 5.08 -0.29
N TRP A 42 1.92 4.17 -1.02
CA TRP A 42 2.09 2.72 -0.87
C TRP A 42 3.45 2.21 -1.30
N ARG A 43 4.12 2.90 -2.23
CA ARG A 43 5.50 2.58 -2.62
C ARG A 43 6.50 2.77 -1.49
N TYR A 44 6.26 3.74 -0.60
CA TYR A 44 7.11 4.02 0.55
C TYR A 44 6.61 3.38 1.84
N TRP A 45 5.30 3.18 1.99
CA TRP A 45 4.70 2.55 3.16
C TRP A 45 5.17 1.10 3.31
N ASN A 46 5.76 0.78 4.46
CA ASN A 46 6.25 -0.54 4.83
C ASN A 46 7.00 -1.26 3.68
N PRO A 47 8.25 -0.87 3.37
CA PRO A 47 8.98 -1.38 2.22
C PRO A 47 9.30 -2.88 2.33
N ILE A 48 9.41 -3.43 3.54
CA ILE A 48 9.61 -4.87 3.75
C ILE A 48 8.35 -5.63 3.33
N TRP A 49 7.18 -5.18 3.80
CA TRP A 49 5.90 -5.76 3.40
C TRP A 49 5.67 -5.67 1.89
N SER A 50 5.89 -4.48 1.32
CA SER A 50 5.78 -4.24 -0.11
C SER A 50 6.71 -5.13 -0.94
N TYR A 51 7.91 -5.44 -0.45
CA TYR A 51 8.85 -6.35 -1.12
C TYR A 51 8.29 -7.77 -1.24
N TYR A 52 7.75 -8.32 -0.17
CA TYR A 52 7.18 -9.67 -0.15
C TYR A 52 5.89 -9.75 -0.98
N LEU A 53 4.98 -8.78 -0.84
CA LEU A 53 3.79 -8.69 -1.67
C LEU A 53 4.13 -8.62 -3.16
N THR A 54 5.14 -7.80 -3.51
CA THR A 54 5.57 -7.69 -4.91
C THR A 54 6.11 -9.02 -5.44
N THR A 55 6.89 -9.73 -4.62
CA THR A 55 7.58 -10.96 -5.02
C THR A 55 6.65 -12.16 -5.09
N HIS A 56 5.75 -12.31 -4.13
CA HIS A 56 4.93 -13.52 -3.98
C HIS A 56 3.48 -13.36 -4.47
N ILE A 57 2.98 -12.14 -4.63
CA ILE A 57 1.58 -11.91 -5.05
C ILE A 57 1.53 -11.16 -6.37
N PHE A 58 2.10 -9.96 -6.44
CA PHE A 58 2.00 -9.11 -7.63
C PHE A 58 2.64 -9.74 -8.86
N LYS A 59 3.92 -10.13 -8.76
CA LYS A 59 4.68 -10.70 -9.90
C LYS A 59 4.02 -11.98 -10.45
N PRO A 60 3.63 -12.96 -9.61
CA PRO A 60 2.89 -14.12 -10.09
C PRO A 60 1.54 -13.74 -10.71
N SER A 61 0.74 -12.91 -10.04
CA SER A 61 -0.58 -12.51 -10.56
C SER A 61 -0.50 -11.82 -11.91
N LYS A 62 0.50 -10.94 -12.11
CA LYS A 62 0.72 -10.21 -13.36
C LYS A 62 1.02 -11.12 -14.55
N GLN A 63 1.41 -12.38 -14.34
CA GLN A 63 1.59 -13.34 -15.43
C GLN A 63 0.25 -13.76 -16.06
N TYR A 64 -0.86 -13.63 -15.32
CA TYR A 64 -2.18 -14.11 -15.72
C TYR A 64 -3.18 -12.98 -15.97
N VAL A 65 -2.99 -11.81 -15.35
CA VAL A 65 -3.93 -10.68 -15.44
C VAL A 65 -3.23 -9.35 -15.76
N PRO A 66 -3.96 -8.35 -16.30
CA PRO A 66 -3.42 -7.01 -16.50
C PRO A 66 -2.89 -6.38 -15.20
N ALA A 67 -1.91 -5.50 -15.33
CA ALA A 67 -1.21 -4.92 -14.18
C ALA A 67 -2.14 -4.26 -13.14
N GLY A 68 -3.21 -3.59 -13.59
CA GLY A 68 -4.20 -2.99 -12.69
C GLY A 68 -4.91 -4.03 -11.82
N LEU A 69 -5.34 -5.15 -12.40
CA LEU A 69 -5.98 -6.22 -11.65
C LEU A 69 -4.98 -6.91 -10.70
N ALA A 70 -3.73 -7.10 -11.12
CA ALA A 70 -2.68 -7.60 -10.25
C ALA A 70 -2.42 -6.68 -9.02
N ILE A 71 -2.54 -5.35 -9.19
CA ILE A 71 -2.47 -4.40 -8.06
C ILE A 71 -3.64 -4.64 -7.10
N ILE A 72 -4.87 -4.71 -7.60
CA ILE A 72 -6.06 -4.92 -6.77
C ILE A 72 -5.93 -6.24 -5.99
N ILE A 73 -5.59 -7.34 -6.66
CA ILE A 73 -5.34 -8.65 -6.03
C ILE A 73 -4.29 -8.53 -4.91
N THR A 74 -3.19 -7.82 -5.17
CA THR A 74 -2.12 -7.66 -4.18
C THR A 74 -2.59 -6.91 -2.94
N PHE A 75 -3.39 -5.85 -3.11
CA PHE A 75 -4.00 -5.12 -2.02
C PHE A 75 -5.01 -5.97 -1.25
N THR A 76 -5.92 -6.65 -1.93
CA THR A 76 -6.91 -7.54 -1.31
C THR A 76 -6.24 -8.65 -0.50
N ALA A 77 -5.23 -9.31 -1.06
CA ALA A 77 -4.46 -10.33 -0.35
C ALA A 77 -3.71 -9.76 0.86
N SER A 78 -3.16 -8.54 0.75
CA SER A 78 -2.58 -7.84 1.90
C SER A 78 -3.63 -7.64 3.00
N GLY A 79 -4.84 -7.17 2.67
CA GLY A 79 -5.93 -7.00 3.63
C GLY A 79 -6.32 -8.32 4.30
N ALA A 80 -6.43 -9.40 3.54
CA ALA A 80 -6.75 -10.74 4.07
C ALA A 80 -5.69 -11.23 5.06
N ILE A 81 -4.41 -10.98 4.79
CA ILE A 81 -3.34 -11.34 5.74
C ILE A 81 -3.43 -10.49 7.02
N HIS A 82 -3.83 -9.22 6.94
CA HIS A 82 -4.04 -8.39 8.12
C HIS A 82 -5.24 -8.88 8.94
N ASP A 83 -6.37 -9.19 8.30
CA ASP A 83 -7.53 -9.78 9.00
C ASP A 83 -7.13 -11.09 9.69
N LEU A 84 -6.40 -11.97 9.02
CA LEU A 84 -5.90 -13.21 9.61
C LEU A 84 -5.00 -12.94 10.82
N ALA A 85 -4.03 -12.03 10.70
CA ALA A 85 -3.12 -11.68 11.78
C ALA A 85 -3.85 -11.11 13.00
N MET A 86 -4.86 -10.27 12.78
CA MET A 86 -5.67 -9.69 13.86
C MET A 86 -6.53 -10.74 14.56
N ASN A 87 -7.14 -11.65 13.79
CA ASN A 87 -7.90 -12.77 14.36
C ASN A 87 -7.02 -13.73 15.17
N ILE A 88 -5.80 -14.04 14.70
CA ILE A 88 -4.81 -14.83 15.46
C ILE A 88 -4.40 -14.11 16.75
N ALA A 89 -4.28 -12.77 16.71
CA ALA A 89 -4.00 -11.94 17.88
C ALA A 89 -5.22 -11.80 18.84
N GLY A 90 -6.31 -12.53 18.61
CA GLY A 90 -7.52 -12.53 19.45
C GLY A 90 -8.46 -11.36 19.18
N GLN A 91 -8.17 -10.51 18.20
CA GLN A 91 -9.05 -9.41 17.80
C GLN A 91 -10.08 -9.96 16.81
N LYS A 92 -11.38 -9.90 17.15
CA LYS A 92 -12.48 -10.41 16.33
C LYS A 92 -12.80 -9.50 15.11
N LEU A 93 -11.77 -9.06 14.40
CA LEU A 93 -11.87 -8.20 13.23
C LEU A 93 -11.97 -9.05 11.97
N TRP A 94 -13.12 -9.70 11.78
CA TRP A 94 -13.40 -10.46 10.57
C TRP A 94 -13.68 -9.50 9.41
N LEU A 95 -12.88 -9.60 8.34
CA LEU A 95 -13.08 -8.89 7.07
C LEU A 95 -13.12 -7.35 7.20
N LEU A 96 -12.34 -6.75 8.11
CA LEU A 96 -12.22 -5.30 8.19
C LEU A 96 -11.22 -4.76 7.14
N PHE A 97 -10.02 -5.37 7.12
CA PHE A 97 -8.91 -4.89 6.31
C PHE A 97 -9.01 -5.34 4.85
N THR A 98 -9.58 -6.53 4.58
CA THR A 98 -9.77 -7.05 3.22
C THR A 98 -10.56 -6.10 2.30
N PRO A 99 -11.81 -5.72 2.62
CA PRO A 99 -12.58 -4.81 1.77
C PRO A 99 -11.96 -3.42 1.71
N TRP A 100 -11.40 -2.93 2.83
CA TRP A 100 -10.74 -1.63 2.87
C TRP A 100 -9.53 -1.56 1.93
N PHE A 101 -8.65 -2.56 1.97
CA PHE A 101 -7.49 -2.61 1.09
C PHE A 101 -7.91 -2.83 -0.36
N ALA A 102 -8.96 -3.62 -0.64
CA ALA A 102 -9.49 -3.78 -1.99
C ALA A 102 -9.92 -2.43 -2.59
N VAL A 103 -10.67 -1.61 -1.84
CA VAL A 103 -11.07 -0.26 -2.26
C VAL A 103 -9.84 0.63 -2.50
N MET A 104 -8.84 0.60 -1.62
CA MET A 104 -7.59 1.34 -1.81
C MET A 104 -6.83 0.89 -3.06
N GLY A 105 -6.79 -0.42 -3.35
CA GLY A 105 -6.19 -0.98 -4.56
C GLY A 105 -6.88 -0.49 -5.83
N VAL A 106 -8.21 -0.44 -5.84
CA VAL A 106 -9.00 0.14 -6.94
C VAL A 106 -8.66 1.62 -7.11
N TRP A 107 -8.62 2.38 -6.02
CA TRP A 107 -8.26 3.80 -6.07
C TRP A 107 -6.83 4.04 -6.57
N VAL A 108 -5.85 3.21 -6.21
CA VAL A 108 -4.49 3.26 -6.78
C VAL A 108 -4.55 3.12 -8.30
N VAL A 109 -5.28 2.13 -8.83
CA VAL A 109 -5.37 1.89 -10.27
C VAL A 109 -6.05 3.07 -10.99
N ILE A 110 -7.16 3.57 -10.45
CA ILE A 110 -7.87 4.73 -10.98
C ILE A 110 -6.96 5.95 -10.98
N SER A 111 -6.33 6.26 -9.84
CA SER A 111 -5.50 7.45 -9.68
C SER A 111 -4.29 7.47 -10.61
N GLU A 112 -3.64 6.33 -10.83
CA GLU A 112 -2.55 6.21 -11.79
C GLU A 112 -3.05 6.32 -13.25
N ARG A 113 -4.21 5.73 -13.58
CA ARG A 113 -4.81 5.82 -14.92
C ARG A 113 -5.15 7.26 -15.30
N PHE A 114 -5.67 8.04 -14.35
CA PHE A 114 -5.98 9.47 -14.54
C PHE A 114 -4.81 10.40 -14.23
N ARG A 115 -3.62 9.86 -13.90
CA ARG A 115 -2.41 10.61 -13.55
C ARG A 115 -2.66 11.67 -12.46
N PHE A 116 -3.46 11.32 -11.45
CA PHE A 116 -3.67 12.21 -10.30
C PHE A 116 -2.37 12.39 -9.52
N GLN A 117 -1.78 13.56 -9.66
CA GLN A 117 -0.55 13.95 -8.98
C GLN A 117 -0.73 15.27 -8.27
N TYR A 118 -0.14 15.34 -7.08
CA TYR A 118 -0.14 16.50 -6.19
C TYR A 118 1.29 16.76 -5.67
N ALA A 119 2.30 16.35 -6.43
CA ALA A 119 3.71 16.50 -6.10
C ALA A 119 4.14 17.98 -5.94
N GLY A 120 3.51 18.90 -6.69
CA GLY A 120 3.76 20.34 -6.59
C GLY A 120 3.13 21.03 -5.37
N LYS A 121 2.40 20.31 -4.52
CA LYS A 121 1.81 20.84 -3.29
C LYS A 121 2.80 20.77 -2.12
N SER A 122 2.59 21.60 -1.09
CA SER A 122 3.39 21.57 0.15
C SER A 122 3.32 20.19 0.81
N TRP A 123 4.36 19.81 1.58
CA TRP A 123 4.40 18.51 2.25
C TRP A 123 3.16 18.25 3.11
N LEU A 124 2.71 19.24 3.88
CA LEU A 124 1.52 19.12 4.73
C LEU A 124 0.25 18.86 3.90
N LEU A 125 0.06 19.54 2.77
CA LEU A 125 -1.11 19.32 1.93
C LEU A 125 -1.09 17.92 1.31
N ARG A 126 0.08 17.39 0.93
CA ARG A 126 0.23 16.01 0.46
C ARG A 126 -0.15 15.00 1.54
N VAL A 127 0.25 15.25 2.79
CA VAL A 127 -0.13 14.43 3.96
C VAL A 127 -1.64 14.41 4.13
N VAL A 128 -2.27 15.58 4.14
CA VAL A 128 -3.74 15.70 4.25
C VAL A 128 -4.42 14.92 3.14
N ILE A 129 -4.02 15.11 1.87
CA ILE A 129 -4.60 14.39 0.72
C ILE A 129 -4.48 12.87 0.91
N ASN A 130 -3.29 12.36 1.25
CA ASN A 130 -3.07 10.92 1.44
C ASN A 130 -3.92 10.36 2.59
N LEU A 131 -3.94 11.03 3.75
CA LEU A 131 -4.72 10.58 4.90
C LEU A 131 -6.23 10.63 4.64
N THR A 132 -6.74 11.73 4.07
CA THR A 132 -8.14 11.84 3.67
C THR A 132 -8.52 10.74 2.70
N THR A 133 -7.66 10.41 1.73
CA THR A 133 -7.90 9.32 0.78
C THR A 133 -8.03 7.97 1.49
N ILE A 134 -7.15 7.67 2.45
CA ILE A 134 -7.18 6.44 3.25
C ILE A 134 -8.50 6.34 4.04
N THR A 135 -8.90 7.43 4.71
CA THR A 135 -10.14 7.51 5.48
C THR A 135 -11.38 7.39 4.61
N LEU A 136 -11.40 8.02 3.44
CA LEU A 136 -12.51 7.90 2.49
C LEU A 136 -12.65 6.47 1.96
N CYS A 137 -11.53 5.82 1.62
CA CYS A 137 -11.55 4.41 1.22
C CYS A 137 -12.09 3.50 2.33
N PHE A 138 -11.75 3.79 3.58
CA PHE A 138 -12.29 3.05 4.73
C PHE A 138 -13.81 3.23 4.83
N TRP A 139 -14.29 4.46 4.74
CA TRP A 139 -15.73 4.75 4.79
C TRP A 139 -16.50 4.07 3.67
N VAL A 140 -15.97 4.11 2.43
CA VAL A 140 -16.56 3.42 1.28
C VAL A 140 -16.61 1.90 1.50
N ALA A 141 -15.51 1.29 1.97
CA ALA A 141 -15.48 -0.13 2.26
C ALA A 141 -16.50 -0.53 3.33
N ASN A 142 -16.60 0.26 4.40
CA ASN A 142 -17.56 0.03 5.48
C ASN A 142 -19.02 0.17 5.00
N PHE A 143 -19.30 1.15 4.15
CA PHE A 143 -20.62 1.35 3.56
C PHE A 143 -21.05 0.20 2.65
N ILE A 144 -20.14 -0.35 1.84
CA ILE A 144 -20.45 -1.42 0.88
C ILE A 144 -20.51 -2.80 1.54
N PHE A 145 -19.61 -3.10 2.47
CA PHE A 145 -19.36 -4.49 2.90
C PHE A 145 -19.73 -4.79 4.35
N ILE A 146 -19.89 -3.78 5.22
CA ILE A 146 -20.01 -3.99 6.67
C ILE A 146 -21.38 -3.56 7.20
N LYS A 147 -22.07 -2.62 6.54
CA LYS A 147 -23.44 -2.24 6.88
C LYS A 147 -24.47 -2.97 6.01
N HIS A 148 -24.90 -4.15 6.45
CA HIS A 148 -26.25 -4.68 6.23
C HIS A 148 -26.67 -5.50 7.44
#